data_AF-A0A377BGF3-F1
#
_entry.id   AF-A0A377BGF3-F1
#
_cell.length_a   1.000
_cell.length_b   1.000
_cell.length_c   1.000
_cell.angle_alpha   90.00
_cell.angle_beta   90.00
_cell.angle_gamma   90.00
#
_symmetry.space_group_name_H-M   'P 1'
#
loop_
_entity.id
_entity.type
_entity.pdbx_description
1 polymer ?
#
loop_
_entity_poly.entity_id
_entity_poly.type
_entity_poly.pdbx_seq_one_letter_code
_entity_poly.pdbx_strand_id
1 'polypeptide(L)' 'MTWKENEGHYRVIVEPENTFILAYGKQEPLRPGMTLEGDVSLDTRHLWEWLTEPLWSLKGKL' A
#
# COMPACT_ATOMS: atom_id res chain seq x y z
N MET A 1 -16.30 -10.81 10.92
CA MET A 1 -15.47 -9.59 11.03
C MET A 1 -16.23 -8.56 11.85
N THR A 2 -15.63 -8.11 12.96
CA THR A 2 -16.25 -7.19 13.92
C THR A 2 -15.51 -5.86 13.82
N TRP A 3 -16.12 -4.87 13.18
CA TRP A 3 -15.53 -3.54 12.95
C TRP A 3 -15.74 -2.67 14.20
N LYS A 4 -14.73 -1.88 14.60
CA LYS A 4 -14.85 -0.91 15.70
C LYS A 4 -15.41 0.43 15.22
N GLU A 5 -16.30 0.99 16.02
CA GLU A 5 -17.06 2.22 15.79
C GLU A 5 -16.18 3.48 15.96
N ASN A 6 -15.12 3.63 15.15
CA ASN A 6 -14.38 4.89 14.89
C ASN A 6 -13.11 4.75 14.01
N GLU A 7 -12.88 3.60 13.37
CA GLU A 7 -11.76 3.47 12.43
C GLU A 7 -12.22 3.83 11.00
N GLY A 8 -11.60 4.84 10.40
CA GLY A 8 -11.78 5.13 8.99
C GLY A 8 -11.19 3.98 8.16
N HIS A 9 -12.00 3.37 7.31
CA HIS A 9 -11.56 2.29 6.42
C HIS A 9 -11.52 2.77 4.97
N TYR A 10 -10.51 2.34 4.23
CA TYR A 10 -10.40 2.58 2.80
C TYR A 10 -10.80 1.33 2.02
N ARG A 11 -11.65 1.49 1.01
CA ARG A 11 -11.94 0.45 0.03
C ARG A 11 -11.06 0.66 -1.19
N VAL A 12 -10.18 -0.30 -1.46
CA VAL A 12 -9.36 -0.30 -2.68
C VAL A 12 -10.08 -1.13 -3.73
N ILE A 13 -10.33 -0.55 -4.91
CA ILE A 13 -10.84 -1.24 -6.09
C ILE A 13 -9.75 -1.09 -7.14
N VAL A 14 -9.25 -2.21 -7.65
CA VAL A 14 -8.23 -2.21 -8.72
C VAL A 14 -8.80 -2.88 -9.96
N GLU A 15 -8.42 -2.35 -11.11
CA GLU A 15 -8.69 -2.94 -12.41
C GLU A 15 -7.32 -3.28 -13.04
N PRO A 16 -6.99 -4.57 -13.21
CA PRO A 16 -5.75 -4.96 -13.85
C PRO A 16 -5.72 -4.44 -15.29
N GLU A 17 -4.63 -3.79 -15.70
CA GLU A 17 -4.45 -3.30 -17.07
C GLU A 17 -4.53 -4.43 -18.10
N ASN A 18 -4.08 -5.63 -17.71
CA ASN A 18 -4.11 -6.83 -18.53
C ASN A 18 -4.92 -7.94 -17.86
N THR A 19 -5.67 -8.68 -18.68
CA THR A 19 -6.45 -9.86 -18.24
C THR A 19 -5.62 -11.15 -18.20
N PHE A 20 -4.28 -11.03 -18.27
CA PHE A 20 -3.34 -12.15 -18.28
C PHE A 20 -2.09 -11.83 -17.45
N ILE A 21 -1.38 -12.89 -17.07
CA ILE A 21 -0.04 -12.84 -16.48
C ILE A 21 0.95 -13.56 -17.37
N LEU A 22 2.23 -13.18 -17.29
CA LEU A 22 3.29 -13.94 -17.93
C LEU A 22 3.81 -15.00 -16.95
N ALA A 23 3.54 -16.28 -17.23
CA ALA A 23 4.01 -17.39 -16.44
C ALA A 23 4.74 -18.39 -17.35
N TYR A 24 5.96 -18.77 -16.97
CA TYR A 24 6.78 -19.72 -17.74
C TYR A 24 6.95 -19.33 -19.22
N GLY A 25 7.02 -18.02 -19.50
CA GLY A 25 7.15 -17.49 -20.86
C GLY A 25 5.86 -17.58 -21.70
N LYS A 26 4.71 -17.89 -21.09
CA LYS A 26 3.40 -17.93 -21.74
C LYS A 26 2.45 -16.94 -21.08
N GLN A 27 1.54 -16.38 -21.89
CA GLN A 27 0.43 -15.59 -21.38
C GLN A 27 -0.65 -16.54 -20.85
N GLU A 28 -0.86 -16.49 -19.55
CA GLU A 28 -1.89 -17.27 -18.86
C GLU A 28 -3.01 -16.32 -18.43
N PRO A 29 -4.29 -16.63 -18.71
CA PRO A 29 -5.39 -15.77 -18.32
C PRO A 29 -5.52 -15.70 -16.79
N LEU A 30 -5.96 -14.54 -16.30
CA LEU A 30 -6.34 -14.38 -14.89
C LEU A 30 -7.49 -15.32 -14.57
N ARG A 31 -7.32 -16.12 -13.51
CA ARG A 31 -8.33 -17.07 -13.04
C ARG A 31 -8.88 -16.61 -11.68
N PRO A 32 -10.19 -16.80 -11.43
CA PRO A 32 -10.75 -16.60 -10.09
C PRO A 32 -9.99 -17.43 -9.06
N GLY A 33 -9.71 -16.84 -7.89
CA GLY A 33 -8.97 -17.48 -6.81
C GLY A 33 -7.45 -17.30 -6.86
N MET A 34 -6.91 -16.60 -7.87
CA MET A 34 -5.54 -16.09 -7.82
C MET A 34 -5.38 -15.05 -6.71
N THR A 35 -4.23 -15.05 -6.03
CA THR A 35 -3.88 -14.01 -5.06
C THR A 35 -3.53 -12.72 -5.79
N LEU A 36 -4.11 -11.62 -5.33
CA LEU A 36 -3.78 -10.27 -5.78
C LEU A 36 -3.04 -9.56 -4.64
N GLU A 37 -1.86 -9.03 -4.95
CA GLU A 37 -1.03 -8.25 -4.03
C GLU A 37 -0.85 -6.84 -4.61
N GLY A 38 -0.94 -5.82 -3.77
CA GLY A 38 -0.80 -4.43 -4.17
C GLY A 38 -0.45 -3.57 -2.98
N ASP A 39 0.56 -2.74 -3.14
CA ASP A 39 1.04 -1.83 -2.11
C ASP A 39 0.44 -0.44 -2.30
N VAL A 40 -0.08 0.14 -1.22
CA VAL A 40 -0.57 1.52 -1.21
C VAL A 40 0.44 2.40 -0.46
N SER A 41 1.12 3.28 -1.19
CA SER A 41 2.02 4.28 -0.59
C SER A 41 1.21 5.49 -0.13
N LEU A 42 1.15 5.72 1.19
CA LEU A 42 0.42 6.84 1.79
C LEU A 42 1.30 8.09 2.01
N ASP A 43 2.63 7.92 2.02
CA ASP A 43 3.58 9.01 2.27
C ASP A 43 4.42 9.25 1.01
N THR A 44 4.51 10.52 0.61
CA THR A 44 5.34 10.96 -0.53
C THR A 44 6.61 11.66 -0.08
N ARG A 45 6.78 11.89 1.23
CA ARG A 45 7.96 12.54 1.79
C ARG A 45 9.18 11.66 1.61
N HIS A 46 10.33 12.30 1.45
CA HIS A 46 11.57 11.57 1.41
C HIS A 46 11.92 11.01 2.80
N LEU A 47 12.59 9.86 2.83
CA LEU A 47 13.04 9.21 4.08
C LEU A 47 13.86 10.15 4.99
N TRP A 48 14.62 11.08 4.39
CA TRP A 48 15.42 12.04 5.15
C TRP A 48 14.55 13.07 5.89
N GLU A 49 13.42 13.49 5.31
CA GLU A 49 12.47 14.39 5.97
C GLU A 49 11.89 13.71 7.21
N TRP A 50 11.48 12.44 7.08
CA TRP A 50 11.00 11.61 8.19
C TRP A 50 12.03 11.45 9.31
N LEU A 51 13.31 11.22 8.97
CA LEU A 51 14.37 11.00 9.97
C LEU A 51 14.69 12.26 10.78
N THR A 52 14.46 13.45 10.22
CA THR A 52 14.79 14.73 10.87
C THR A 52 13.71 15.24 11.82
N GLU A 53 12.45 14.88 11.64
CA GLU A 53 11.33 15.21 12.55
C GLU A 53 11.60 14.87 14.04
N PRO A 54 12.05 13.66 14.40
CA PRO A 54 12.32 13.33 15.80
C PRO A 54 13.50 14.15 16.37
N LEU A 55 14.46 14.56 15.55
CA LEU A 55 15.60 15.37 16.00
C LEU A 55 15.17 16.80 16.38
N TRP A 56 14.18 17.38 15.69
CA TRP A 56 13.62 18.68 16.07
C TRP A 56 12.71 18.61 17.29
N SER A 57 12.00 17.48 17.51
CA SER A 57 11.23 17.24 18.74
C SER A 57 12.10 17.34 20.00
N LEU A 58 13.36 16.91 19.92
CA LEU A 58 14.31 16.98 21.04
C LEU A 58 14.75 18.41 21.38
N LYS A 59 14.75 19.34 20.40
CA LYS A 59 15.17 20.73 20.63
C LYS A 59 14.08 21.61 21.27
N GLY A 60 12.82 21.18 21.28
CA GLY A 60 11.70 21.90 21.90
C GLY A 60 11.42 21.51 23.36
N LYS A 61 12.25 20.66 23.97
CA LYS A 61 12.14 20.22 25.36
C LYS A 61 13.25 20.84 26.22
N LEU A 62 13.29 22.17 26.27
CA LEU A 62 14.02 22.98 27.26
C LEU A 62 13.13 24.15 27.67
#